data_AF-A0A9P6US99-F1
#
_entry.id   AF-A0A9P6US99-F1
#
_cell.length_a   1.000
_cell.length_b   1.000
_cell.length_c   1.000
_cell.angle_alpha   90.00
_cell.angle_beta   90.00
_cell.angle_gamma   90.00
#
_symmetry.space_group_name_H-M   'P 1'
#
loop_
_entity.id
_entity.type
_entity.pdbx_description
1 polymer ?
#
loop_
_entity_poly.entity_id
_entity_poly.type
_entity_poly.pdbx_seq_one_letter_code
_entity_poly.pdbx_strand_id
1 'polypeptide(L)'
;MMNITNDDDEAEAGSQFVSMGKDLYDTYPVARQVVDEADEALDGTLKHVMFEGSQEDLTRTENAQPAILTTSIAMLRVLESERGFKIDESCKYALGHSLGEYTALVATKAVALRDAVKLVRLRGEAMTKAVTNKGTTAMSALVVRPAKLEALVKAMEEIKATLPAGELAEIANINSSFQVVISGTVRGVDHASRMLQAQKIAARAVDLPVSAPFHCSLMQPAADAMKEALKDIKFEKPIIDVISNVTAKPITKVEDISDLLVRQVTNTVQWHTSIGYLRDQENVHDYISLGPGKVLANLLRKEYPLDFVKTVTTAEDIQQWAL
;
A
#
# COMPACT_ATOMS: atom_id res chain seq x y z
N MET A 1 -3.69 4.44 -9.53
CA MET A 1 -2.80 3.79 -8.55
C MET A 1 -2.67 4.69 -7.35
N MET A 2 -2.86 4.16 -6.15
CA MET A 2 -2.70 4.89 -4.88
C MET A 2 -1.44 4.43 -4.16
N ASN A 3 -0.64 5.39 -3.67
CA ASN A 3 0.70 5.16 -3.13
C ASN A 3 0.75 4.39 -1.80
N ILE A 4 1.96 3.94 -1.45
CA ILE A 4 2.24 2.98 -0.37
C ILE A 4 2.90 3.61 0.86
N THR A 5 2.80 2.94 1.99
CA THR A 5 3.61 3.22 3.18
C THR A 5 5.06 2.78 3.03
N ASN A 6 5.90 3.24 3.97
CA ASN A 6 7.30 2.86 4.16
C ASN A 6 7.55 1.36 4.39
N ASP A 7 6.50 0.64 4.75
CA ASP A 7 6.55 -0.74 5.21
C ASP A 7 6.82 -1.77 4.10
N ASP A 8 6.87 -1.33 2.83
CA ASP A 8 6.75 -2.19 1.65
C ASP A 8 7.86 -2.02 0.58
N ASP A 9 8.87 -1.16 0.80
CA ASP A 9 9.93 -0.92 -0.20
C ASP A 9 11.34 -0.69 0.37
N GLU A 10 12.32 -1.03 -0.46
CA GLU A 10 13.77 -1.07 -0.23
C GLU A 10 14.46 0.31 -0.39
N ALA A 11 13.70 1.35 -0.74
CA ALA A 11 14.21 2.68 -1.06
C ALA A 11 13.84 3.72 0.01
N GLU A 12 14.83 4.50 0.42
CA GLU A 12 14.79 5.62 1.37
C GLU A 12 13.43 6.35 1.44
N ALA A 13 12.90 6.51 2.67
CA ALA A 13 11.67 7.23 2.98
C ALA A 13 10.53 6.92 1.99
N GLY A 14 9.81 5.84 2.25
CA GLY A 14 8.49 5.55 1.74
C GLY A 14 7.60 6.78 1.73
N SER A 15 6.52 6.69 0.96
CA SER A 15 5.97 7.85 0.26
C SER A 15 5.73 9.14 1.07
N GLN A 16 5.52 9.03 2.38
CA GLN A 16 5.28 10.14 3.29
C GLN A 16 6.53 10.96 3.65
N PHE A 17 6.37 12.29 3.61
CA PHE A 17 7.35 13.27 4.08
C PHE A 17 6.63 14.41 4.79
N VAL A 18 7.30 15.04 5.77
CA VAL A 18 6.73 16.21 6.48
C VAL A 18 6.42 17.31 5.46
N SER A 19 5.27 17.95 5.60
CA SER A 19 4.67 18.91 4.66
C SER A 19 4.07 18.31 3.38
N MET A 20 3.93 16.98 3.25
CA MET A 20 3.20 16.40 2.12
C MET A 20 1.75 16.93 2.08
N GLY A 21 1.30 17.36 0.90
CA GLY A 21 -0.03 17.93 0.70
C GLY A 21 -0.27 19.30 1.32
N LYS A 22 0.73 19.92 1.98
CA LYS A 22 0.60 21.27 2.56
C LYS A 22 0.39 22.33 1.49
N ASP A 23 1.10 22.22 0.38
CA ASP A 23 0.94 23.07 -0.81
C ASP A 23 -0.51 23.03 -1.34
N LEU A 24 -1.12 21.85 -1.39
CA LEU A 24 -2.51 21.67 -1.78
C LEU A 24 -3.46 22.29 -0.76
N TYR A 25 -3.25 22.04 0.53
CA TYR A 25 -4.06 22.56 1.63
C TYR A 25 -4.08 24.11 1.67
N ASP A 26 -2.92 24.72 1.46
CA ASP A 26 -2.75 26.17 1.48
C ASP A 26 -3.37 26.81 0.23
N THR A 27 -3.33 26.13 -0.93
CA THR A 27 -3.76 26.66 -2.23
C THR A 27 -5.24 26.42 -2.55
N TYR A 28 -5.77 25.22 -2.28
CA TYR A 28 -7.07 24.79 -2.79
C TYR A 28 -8.09 24.57 -1.68
N PRO A 29 -9.26 25.25 -1.71
CA PRO A 29 -10.31 25.06 -0.70
C PRO A 29 -10.80 23.60 -0.58
N VAL A 30 -10.85 22.86 -1.69
CA VAL A 30 -11.28 21.46 -1.67
C VAL A 30 -10.27 20.54 -0.99
N ALA A 31 -8.96 20.79 -1.14
CA ALA A 31 -7.93 20.05 -0.40
C ALA A 31 -8.01 20.35 1.09
N ARG A 32 -8.26 21.61 1.46
CA ARG A 32 -8.47 22.02 2.85
C ARG A 32 -9.63 21.26 3.50
N GLN A 33 -10.77 21.16 2.81
CA GLN A 33 -11.92 20.39 3.28
C GLN A 33 -11.58 18.92 3.54
N VAL A 34 -10.86 18.27 2.62
CA VAL A 34 -10.44 16.87 2.77
C VAL A 34 -9.55 16.67 3.99
N VAL A 35 -8.54 17.53 4.15
CA VAL A 35 -7.60 17.43 5.26
C VAL A 35 -8.29 17.76 6.59
N ASP A 36 -9.16 18.77 6.63
CA ASP A 36 -9.92 19.14 7.83
C ASP A 36 -10.90 18.04 8.24
N GLU A 37 -11.59 17.40 7.29
CA GLU A 37 -12.46 16.24 7.57
C GLU A 37 -11.65 15.08 8.17
N ALA A 38 -10.50 14.75 7.59
CA ALA A 38 -9.64 13.68 8.05
C ALA A 38 -9.03 13.96 9.44
N ASP A 39 -8.67 15.22 9.69
CA ASP A 39 -8.13 15.67 10.96
C ASP A 39 -9.18 15.66 12.07
N GLU A 40 -10.40 16.15 11.80
CA GLU A 40 -11.53 16.08 12.73
C GLU A 40 -11.89 14.62 13.06
N ALA A 41 -11.80 13.71 12.08
CA ALA A 41 -12.03 12.29 12.29
C ALA A 41 -11.01 11.65 13.26
N LEU A 42 -9.85 12.27 13.43
CA LEU A 42 -8.74 11.84 14.28
C LEU A 42 -8.45 12.85 15.40
N ASP A 43 -9.49 13.53 15.88
CA ASP A 43 -9.48 14.43 17.03
C ASP A 43 -8.44 15.58 16.95
N GLY A 44 -8.16 16.06 15.73
CA GLY A 44 -7.27 17.20 15.49
C GLY A 44 -5.78 16.89 15.45
N THR A 45 -5.40 15.60 15.40
CA THR A 45 -4.00 15.16 15.54
C THR A 45 -3.27 15.01 14.21
N LEU A 46 -3.98 14.78 13.11
CA LEU A 46 -3.39 14.37 11.84
C LEU A 46 -2.65 15.53 11.14
N LYS A 47 -3.24 16.73 11.12
CA LYS A 47 -2.66 17.92 10.47
C LYS A 47 -1.30 18.27 11.04
N HIS A 48 -1.18 18.27 12.37
CA HIS A 48 0.08 18.57 13.03
C HIS A 48 1.16 17.55 12.62
N VAL A 49 0.83 16.25 12.68
CA VAL A 49 1.75 15.18 12.25
C VAL A 49 2.16 15.33 10.79
N MET A 50 1.24 15.69 9.90
CA MET A 50 1.51 15.86 8.47
C MET A 50 2.40 17.07 8.16
N PHE A 51 2.14 18.22 8.79
CA PHE A 51 2.69 19.50 8.35
C PHE A 51 3.82 20.04 9.22
N GLU A 52 3.84 19.69 10.51
CA GLU A 52 4.69 20.32 11.52
C GLU A 52 5.45 19.29 12.39
N GLY A 53 5.02 18.03 12.36
CA GLY A 53 5.59 16.94 13.14
C GLY A 53 6.99 16.54 12.68
N SER A 54 7.61 15.61 13.41
CA SER A 54 8.89 15.03 13.01
C SER A 54 8.70 13.98 11.91
N GLN A 55 9.72 13.78 11.07
CA GLN A 55 9.69 12.70 10.08
C GLN A 55 9.61 11.31 10.74
N GLU A 56 10.20 11.17 11.94
CA GLU A 56 10.10 9.94 12.75
C GLU A 56 8.65 9.67 13.15
N ASP A 57 7.96 10.68 13.68
CA ASP A 57 6.55 10.56 14.07
C ASP A 57 5.66 10.26 12.87
N LEU A 58 5.83 10.99 11.76
CA LEU A 58 5.05 10.75 10.54
C LEU A 58 5.26 9.35 9.97
N THR A 59 6.48 8.81 10.11
CA THR A 59 6.85 7.47 9.59
C THR A 59 6.27 6.33 10.43
N ARG A 60 5.82 6.57 11.65
CA ARG A 60 5.10 5.55 12.44
C ARG A 60 3.87 5.09 11.67
N THR A 61 3.71 3.77 11.53
CA THR A 61 2.69 3.18 10.66
C THR A 61 1.28 3.69 10.95
N GLU A 62 0.91 3.89 12.22
CA GLU A 62 -0.37 4.48 12.62
C GLU A 62 -0.60 5.90 12.10
N ASN A 63 0.47 6.68 11.90
CA ASN A 63 0.44 8.05 11.38
C ASN A 63 0.55 8.08 9.86
N ALA A 64 1.48 7.31 9.29
CA ALA A 64 1.76 7.28 7.86
C ALA A 64 0.52 6.88 7.05
N GLN A 65 -0.22 5.85 7.50
CA GLN A 65 -1.37 5.34 6.78
C GLN A 65 -2.48 6.39 6.55
N PRO A 66 -3.06 7.03 7.58
CA PRO A 66 -4.08 8.06 7.37
C PRO A 66 -3.51 9.28 6.64
N ALA A 67 -2.24 9.63 6.86
CA ALA A 67 -1.62 10.78 6.23
C ALA A 67 -1.47 10.61 4.70
N ILE A 68 -1.04 9.43 4.23
CA ILE A 68 -0.93 9.10 2.80
C ILE A 68 -2.31 9.04 2.16
N LEU A 69 -3.28 8.42 2.82
CA LEU A 69 -4.66 8.35 2.33
C LEU A 69 -5.23 9.75 2.13
N THR A 70 -5.18 10.60 3.16
CA THR A 70 -5.69 11.97 3.12
C THR A 70 -5.02 12.79 2.02
N THR A 71 -3.69 12.71 1.91
CA THR A 71 -2.94 13.42 0.87
C THR A 71 -3.37 12.99 -0.54
N SER A 72 -3.51 11.68 -0.76
CA SER A 72 -3.89 11.13 -2.07
C SER A 72 -5.32 11.50 -2.45
N ILE A 73 -6.25 11.51 -1.48
CA ILE A 73 -7.63 11.95 -1.71
C ILE A 73 -7.70 13.46 -1.93
N ALA A 74 -6.90 14.26 -1.22
CA ALA A 74 -6.84 15.70 -1.45
C ALA A 74 -6.38 16.01 -2.88
N MET A 75 -5.35 15.32 -3.38
CA MET A 75 -4.89 15.43 -4.77
C MET A 75 -6.00 15.08 -5.77
N LEU A 76 -6.69 13.96 -5.56
CA LEU A 76 -7.80 13.55 -6.42
C LEU A 76 -8.91 14.60 -6.45
N ARG A 77 -9.33 15.10 -5.29
CA ARG A 77 -10.42 16.09 -5.19
C ARG A 77 -10.05 17.42 -5.83
N VAL A 78 -8.78 17.84 -5.76
CA VAL A 78 -8.31 19.02 -6.49
C VAL A 78 -8.31 18.77 -8.00
N LEU A 79 -7.87 17.60 -8.48
CA LEU A 79 -7.96 17.27 -9.91
C LEU A 79 -9.41 17.29 -10.42
N GLU A 80 -10.35 16.75 -9.63
CA GLU A 80 -11.77 16.76 -9.97
C GLU A 80 -12.33 18.19 -10.01
N SER A 81 -12.04 19.01 -8.99
CA SER A 81 -12.54 20.39 -8.87
C SER A 81 -11.92 21.34 -9.88
N GLU A 82 -10.59 21.35 -9.99
CA GLU A 82 -9.83 22.39 -10.70
C GLU A 82 -9.50 22.03 -12.14
N ARG A 83 -9.49 20.74 -12.46
CA ARG A 83 -9.10 20.23 -13.78
C ARG A 83 -10.20 19.44 -14.48
N GLY A 84 -11.38 19.29 -13.84
CA GLY A 84 -12.50 18.54 -14.40
C GLY A 84 -12.21 17.06 -14.62
N PHE A 85 -11.19 16.52 -13.94
CA PHE A 85 -10.89 15.10 -13.99
C PHE A 85 -12.08 14.32 -13.42
N LYS A 86 -12.49 13.25 -14.07
CA LYS A 86 -13.57 12.39 -13.59
C LYS A 86 -13.10 10.96 -13.62
N ILE A 87 -12.99 10.36 -12.43
CA ILE A 87 -12.42 9.03 -12.26
C ILE A 87 -13.22 7.95 -13.01
N ASP A 88 -14.54 8.08 -13.08
CA ASP A 88 -15.46 7.16 -13.76
C ASP A 88 -15.46 7.31 -15.29
N GLU A 89 -15.10 8.49 -15.81
CA GLU A 89 -14.93 8.72 -17.25
C GLU A 89 -13.51 8.40 -17.73
N SER A 90 -12.50 8.58 -16.87
CA SER A 90 -11.08 8.51 -17.25
C SER A 90 -10.39 7.21 -16.85
N CYS A 91 -10.97 6.43 -15.94
CA CYS A 91 -10.36 5.21 -15.43
C CYS A 91 -11.39 4.06 -15.42
N LYS A 92 -10.96 2.88 -15.85
CA LYS A 92 -11.76 1.65 -15.72
C LYS A 92 -11.53 0.95 -14.38
N TYR A 93 -10.35 1.15 -13.79
CA TYR A 93 -9.91 0.48 -12.58
C TYR A 93 -9.26 1.44 -11.58
N ALA A 94 -9.47 1.17 -10.30
CA ALA A 94 -8.69 1.71 -9.21
C ALA A 94 -7.94 0.58 -8.50
N LEU A 95 -6.73 0.87 -8.06
CA LEU A 95 -5.93 -0.03 -7.26
C LEU A 95 -4.95 0.77 -6.43
N GLY A 96 -4.57 0.23 -5.29
CA GLY A 96 -3.47 0.74 -4.48
C GLY A 96 -2.82 -0.42 -3.75
N HIS A 97 -1.62 -0.19 -3.25
CA HIS A 97 -0.81 -1.23 -2.64
C HIS A 97 -0.88 -1.10 -1.12
N SER A 98 -1.23 -2.21 -0.46
CA SER A 98 -1.52 -2.33 0.96
C SER A 98 -2.51 -1.26 1.44
N LEU A 99 -2.08 -0.25 2.19
CA LEU A 99 -2.88 0.91 2.57
C LEU A 99 -3.59 1.55 1.37
N GLY A 100 -2.93 1.61 0.21
CA GLY A 100 -3.50 2.20 -1.00
C GLY A 100 -4.82 1.56 -1.46
N GLU A 101 -5.14 0.32 -1.06
CA GLU A 101 -6.45 -0.30 -1.35
C GLU A 101 -7.59 0.45 -0.64
N TYR A 102 -7.38 0.95 0.59
CA TYR A 102 -8.34 1.82 1.29
C TYR A 102 -8.49 3.16 0.58
N THR A 103 -7.39 3.75 0.13
CA THR A 103 -7.42 4.98 -0.69
C THR A 103 -8.18 4.76 -2.00
N ALA A 104 -8.02 3.60 -2.64
CA ALA A 104 -8.75 3.25 -3.84
C ALA A 104 -10.26 3.18 -3.56
N LEU A 105 -10.66 2.54 -2.46
CA LEU A 105 -12.06 2.45 -2.04
C LEU A 105 -12.68 3.83 -1.74
N VAL A 106 -11.94 4.75 -1.12
CA VAL A 106 -12.43 6.14 -0.89
C VAL A 106 -12.52 6.91 -2.20
N ALA A 107 -11.53 6.78 -3.08
CA ALA A 107 -11.54 7.42 -4.40
C ALA A 107 -12.73 6.97 -5.25
N THR A 108 -13.09 5.69 -5.17
CA THR A 108 -14.24 5.12 -5.87
C THR A 108 -15.56 5.22 -5.09
N LYS A 109 -15.59 6.02 -4.01
CA LYS A 109 -16.78 6.28 -3.17
C LYS A 109 -17.37 5.03 -2.50
N ALA A 110 -16.60 3.96 -2.39
CA ALA A 110 -17.01 2.71 -1.73
C ALA A 110 -16.97 2.82 -0.20
N VAL A 111 -16.13 3.72 0.34
CA VAL A 111 -16.01 4.02 1.77
C VAL A 111 -15.91 5.53 1.95
N ALA A 112 -16.54 6.08 2.99
CA ALA A 112 -16.41 7.49 3.34
C ALA A 112 -15.00 7.81 3.84
N LEU A 113 -14.49 9.01 3.54
CA LEU A 113 -13.15 9.42 3.97
C LEU A 113 -13.00 9.38 5.49
N ARG A 114 -13.94 9.99 6.24
CA ARG A 114 -13.99 9.96 7.71
C ARG A 114 -13.84 8.56 8.31
N ASP A 115 -14.50 7.56 7.71
CA ASP A 115 -14.45 6.18 8.20
C ASP A 115 -13.13 5.51 7.82
N ALA A 116 -12.66 5.72 6.59
CA ALA A 116 -11.42 5.17 6.10
C ALA A 116 -10.21 5.65 6.90
N VAL A 117 -10.12 6.95 7.24
CA VAL A 117 -8.98 7.48 8.01
C VAL A 117 -8.91 6.89 9.42
N LYS A 118 -10.06 6.64 10.06
CA LYS A 118 -10.16 5.96 11.36
C LYS A 118 -9.74 4.49 11.25
N LEU A 119 -10.22 3.80 10.20
CA LEU A 119 -9.85 2.42 9.95
C LEU A 119 -8.35 2.26 9.73
N VAL A 120 -7.72 3.10 8.90
CA VAL A 120 -6.30 2.95 8.59
C VAL A 120 -5.40 3.44 9.73
N ARG A 121 -5.87 4.38 10.57
CA ARG A 121 -5.26 4.68 11.87
C ARG A 121 -5.23 3.44 12.75
N LEU A 122 -6.40 2.82 12.96
CA LEU A 122 -6.51 1.59 13.75
C LEU A 122 -5.67 0.46 13.15
N ARG A 123 -5.67 0.30 11.82
CA ARG A 123 -4.87 -0.70 11.10
C ARG A 123 -3.40 -0.54 11.45
N GLY A 124 -2.86 0.67 11.33
CA GLY A 124 -1.46 0.93 11.66
C GLY A 124 -1.15 0.68 13.13
N GLU A 125 -2.02 1.09 14.05
CA GLU A 125 -1.84 0.77 15.48
C GLU A 125 -1.86 -0.73 15.76
N ALA A 126 -2.81 -1.45 15.16
CA ALA A 126 -2.99 -2.87 15.38
C ALA A 126 -1.82 -3.69 14.82
N MET A 127 -1.30 -3.32 13.64
CA MET A 127 -0.12 -3.95 13.06
C MET A 127 1.12 -3.71 13.93
N THR A 128 1.33 -2.48 14.43
CA THR A 128 2.42 -2.18 15.36
C THR A 128 2.28 -2.96 16.69
N LYS A 129 1.06 -3.08 17.22
CA LYS A 129 0.76 -3.80 18.47
C LYS A 129 0.84 -5.32 18.33
N ALA A 130 0.70 -5.88 17.13
CA ALA A 130 0.79 -7.33 16.90
C ALA A 130 2.19 -7.89 17.19
N VAL A 131 3.22 -7.02 17.23
CA VAL A 131 4.59 -7.40 17.60
C VAL A 131 4.77 -7.32 19.12
N THR A 132 4.70 -8.47 19.78
CA THR A 132 4.85 -8.55 21.25
C THR A 132 6.30 -8.36 21.71
N ASN A 133 7.28 -8.75 20.90
CA ASN A 133 8.71 -8.65 21.21
C ASN A 133 9.46 -7.92 20.10
N LYS A 134 9.77 -6.64 20.32
CA LYS A 134 10.57 -5.84 19.37
C LYS A 134 11.89 -6.53 19.05
N GLY A 135 12.28 -6.54 17.78
CA GLY A 135 13.53 -7.15 17.31
C GLY A 135 13.50 -8.67 17.12
N THR A 136 12.33 -9.32 17.24
CA THR A 136 12.18 -10.77 16.95
C THR A 136 11.61 -11.05 15.56
N THR A 137 11.16 -10.01 14.87
CA THR A 137 10.52 -10.06 13.56
C THR A 137 11.29 -9.21 12.56
N ALA A 138 11.21 -9.56 11.28
CA ALA A 138 11.90 -8.82 10.21
C ALA A 138 11.08 -8.85 8.91
N MET A 139 11.42 -7.91 8.03
CA MET A 139 11.09 -7.97 6.61
C MET A 139 12.37 -7.78 5.81
N SER A 140 12.48 -8.48 4.68
CA SER A 140 13.62 -8.38 3.79
C SER A 140 13.14 -8.28 2.35
N ALA A 141 13.59 -7.26 1.64
CA ALA A 141 13.36 -7.13 0.22
C ALA A 141 14.42 -7.94 -0.54
N LEU A 142 13.97 -8.68 -1.54
CA LEU A 142 14.75 -9.58 -2.35
C LEU A 142 14.84 -9.02 -3.76
N VAL A 143 16.07 -8.82 -4.23
CA VAL A 143 16.34 -8.53 -5.65
C VAL A 143 16.30 -9.86 -6.41
N VAL A 144 15.16 -10.17 -7.02
CA VAL A 144 14.93 -11.43 -7.73
C VAL A 144 15.65 -11.40 -9.08
N ARG A 145 16.32 -12.50 -9.43
CA ARG A 145 17.01 -12.62 -10.72
C ARG A 145 16.00 -12.76 -11.87
N PRO A 146 16.36 -12.36 -13.10
CA PRO A 146 15.48 -12.48 -14.25
C PRO A 146 14.91 -13.90 -14.42
N ALA A 147 13.61 -14.00 -14.70
CA ALA A 147 12.89 -15.26 -14.87
C ALA A 147 12.97 -16.23 -13.67
N LYS A 148 13.15 -15.71 -12.44
CA LYS A 148 13.19 -16.52 -11.21
C LYS A 148 12.03 -16.28 -10.24
N LEU A 149 11.04 -15.45 -10.59
CA LEU A 149 9.89 -15.21 -9.70
C LEU A 149 9.11 -16.49 -9.38
N GLU A 150 8.75 -17.30 -10.38
CA GLU A 150 8.06 -18.57 -10.15
C GLU A 150 8.88 -19.55 -9.29
N ALA A 151 10.19 -19.60 -9.54
CA ALA A 151 11.11 -20.42 -8.75
C ALA A 151 11.21 -19.93 -7.30
N LEU A 152 11.17 -18.61 -7.06
CA LEU A 152 11.13 -18.02 -5.73
C LEU A 152 9.87 -18.43 -4.97
N VAL A 153 8.70 -18.27 -5.60
CA VAL A 153 7.41 -18.63 -4.97
C VAL A 153 7.42 -20.10 -4.57
N LYS A 154 7.88 -20.99 -5.47
CA LYS A 154 8.00 -22.42 -5.14
C LYS A 154 9.00 -22.68 -4.01
N ALA A 155 10.18 -22.06 -4.06
CA ALA A 155 11.21 -22.26 -3.03
C ALA A 155 10.74 -21.75 -1.66
N MET A 156 9.93 -20.70 -1.60
CA MET A 156 9.38 -20.20 -0.34
C MET A 156 8.44 -21.19 0.34
N GLU A 157 7.63 -21.93 -0.42
CA GLU A 157 6.79 -23.01 0.13
C GLU A 157 7.65 -24.14 0.72
N GLU A 158 8.73 -24.52 0.04
CA GLU A 158 9.68 -25.54 0.52
C GLU A 158 10.44 -25.06 1.78
N ILE A 159 10.87 -23.80 1.80
CA ILE A 159 11.54 -23.19 2.96
C ILE A 159 10.58 -23.16 4.15
N LYS A 160 9.34 -22.68 3.96
CA LYS A 160 8.33 -22.61 5.02
C LYS A 160 8.09 -23.98 5.67
N ALA A 161 8.07 -25.05 4.88
CA ALA A 161 7.88 -26.42 5.37
C ALA A 161 9.08 -26.99 6.15
N THR A 162 10.26 -26.39 6.03
CA THR A 162 11.51 -26.87 6.64
C THR A 162 12.01 -26.00 7.79
N LEU A 163 11.37 -24.85 8.05
CA LEU A 163 11.71 -23.99 9.16
C LEU A 163 11.47 -24.68 10.52
N PRO A 164 12.33 -24.44 11.52
CA PRO A 164 12.11 -24.92 12.88
C PRO A 164 10.77 -24.42 13.45
N ALA A 165 10.19 -25.19 14.37
CA ALA A 165 8.96 -24.78 15.06
C ALA A 165 9.13 -23.40 15.72
N GLY A 166 8.19 -22.50 15.45
CA GLY A 166 8.19 -21.12 15.95
C GLY A 166 8.90 -20.11 15.04
N GLU A 167 9.59 -20.55 13.99
CA GLU A 167 10.16 -19.67 12.97
C GLU A 167 9.21 -19.51 11.78
N LEU A 168 9.22 -18.34 11.14
CA LEU A 168 8.34 -18.02 10.02
C LEU A 168 9.07 -17.20 8.96
N ALA A 169 8.85 -17.54 7.69
CA ALA A 169 9.13 -16.68 6.55
C ALA A 169 8.05 -16.89 5.49
N GLU A 170 7.35 -15.83 5.13
CA GLU A 170 6.28 -15.82 4.12
C GLU A 170 6.51 -14.67 3.15
N ILE A 171 5.94 -14.76 1.95
CA ILE A 171 5.99 -13.68 0.97
C ILE A 171 4.97 -12.60 1.40
N ALA A 172 5.46 -11.41 1.72
CA ALA A 172 4.65 -10.26 2.09
C ALA A 172 4.17 -9.49 0.86
N ASN A 173 5.07 -9.22 -0.10
CA ASN A 173 4.72 -8.45 -1.29
C ASN A 173 5.39 -9.06 -2.53
N ILE A 174 4.62 -9.21 -3.60
CA ILE A 174 5.18 -9.46 -4.93
C ILE A 174 5.05 -8.15 -5.71
N ASN A 175 6.07 -7.30 -5.60
CA ASN A 175 6.07 -5.95 -6.14
C ASN A 175 6.32 -5.96 -7.66
N SER A 176 7.27 -6.76 -8.14
CA SER A 176 7.56 -6.89 -9.57
C SER A 176 8.21 -8.24 -9.90
N SER A 177 8.58 -8.48 -11.16
CA SER A 177 9.33 -9.69 -11.53
C SER A 177 10.73 -9.75 -10.92
N PHE A 178 11.24 -8.61 -10.44
CA PHE A 178 12.59 -8.46 -9.87
C PHE A 178 12.59 -8.02 -8.39
N GLN A 179 11.45 -7.79 -7.76
CA GLN A 179 11.36 -7.35 -6.37
C GLN A 179 10.25 -8.10 -5.62
N VAL A 180 10.64 -8.84 -4.58
CA VAL A 180 9.74 -9.55 -3.67
C VAL A 180 10.14 -9.23 -2.25
N VAL A 181 9.18 -8.99 -1.36
CA VAL A 181 9.43 -8.80 0.07
C VAL A 181 8.98 -10.03 0.82
N ILE A 182 9.84 -10.52 1.72
CA ILE A 182 9.51 -11.59 2.67
C ILE A 182 9.42 -11.04 4.08
N SER A 183 8.60 -11.69 4.91
CA SER A 183 8.23 -11.23 6.25
C SER A 183 8.06 -12.40 7.21
N GLY A 184 8.40 -12.19 8.48
CA GLY A 184 8.26 -13.22 9.51
C GLY A 184 9.19 -13.00 10.70
N THR A 185 9.70 -14.09 11.27
CA THR A 185 10.69 -14.02 12.36
C THR A 185 12.05 -13.66 11.78
N VAL A 186 12.90 -12.99 12.57
CA VAL A 186 14.26 -12.60 12.14
C VAL A 186 15.04 -13.80 11.58
N ARG A 187 15.00 -14.93 12.30
CA ARG A 187 15.72 -16.15 11.88
C ARG A 187 15.09 -16.83 10.67
N GLY A 188 13.76 -16.85 10.57
CA GLY A 188 13.06 -17.39 9.41
C GLY A 188 13.41 -16.59 8.15
N VAL A 189 13.31 -15.27 8.21
CA VAL A 189 13.63 -14.35 7.10
C VAL A 189 15.11 -14.44 6.71
N ASP A 190 16.04 -14.42 7.66
CA ASP A 190 17.48 -14.59 7.37
C ASP A 190 17.78 -15.94 6.71
N HIS A 191 17.18 -17.03 7.20
CA HIS A 191 17.32 -18.35 6.61
C HIS A 191 16.80 -18.38 5.17
N ALA A 192 15.58 -17.88 4.93
CA ALA A 192 14.97 -17.82 3.61
C ALA A 192 15.83 -16.99 2.63
N SER A 193 16.26 -15.80 3.04
CA SER A 193 17.14 -14.93 2.26
C SER A 193 18.45 -15.61 1.86
N ARG A 194 19.08 -16.37 2.76
CA ARG A 194 20.32 -17.12 2.46
C ARG A 194 20.07 -18.28 1.50
N MET A 195 19.00 -19.04 1.70
CA MET A 195 18.64 -20.16 0.84
C MET A 195 18.35 -19.70 -0.59
N LEU A 196 17.56 -18.64 -0.76
CA LEU A 196 17.22 -18.09 -2.07
C LEU A 196 18.46 -17.52 -2.80
N GLN A 197 19.41 -16.92 -2.07
CA GLN A 197 20.67 -16.46 -2.64
C GLN A 197 21.58 -17.63 -3.04
N ALA A 198 21.71 -18.65 -2.19
CA ALA A 198 22.50 -19.85 -2.47
C ALA A 198 22.00 -20.61 -3.71
N GLN A 199 20.67 -20.65 -3.90
CA GLN A 199 20.02 -21.24 -5.08
C GLN A 199 20.11 -20.36 -6.34
N LYS A 200 20.72 -19.17 -6.26
CA LYS A 200 20.77 -18.18 -7.35
C LYS A 200 19.38 -17.80 -7.86
N ILE A 201 18.41 -17.70 -6.95
CA ILE A 201 17.07 -17.15 -7.20
C ILE A 201 17.07 -15.66 -6.91
N ALA A 202 17.56 -15.27 -5.73
CA ALA A 202 17.81 -13.88 -5.36
C ALA A 202 19.27 -13.49 -5.66
N ALA A 203 19.48 -12.25 -6.12
CA ALA A 203 20.80 -11.65 -6.28
C ALA A 203 21.27 -10.97 -4.99
N ARG A 204 20.33 -10.43 -4.22
CA ARG A 204 20.56 -9.71 -2.97
C ARG A 204 19.32 -9.84 -2.08
N ALA A 205 19.54 -9.76 -0.76
CA ALA A 205 18.51 -9.52 0.23
C ALA A 205 18.88 -8.26 1.03
N VAL A 206 17.90 -7.40 1.34
CA VAL A 206 18.07 -6.15 2.08
C VAL A 206 17.04 -6.08 3.18
N ASP A 207 17.52 -5.95 4.42
CA ASP A 207 16.64 -5.79 5.57
C ASP A 207 15.94 -4.43 5.51
N LEU A 208 14.61 -4.46 5.70
CA LEU A 208 13.79 -3.26 5.70
C LEU A 208 13.73 -2.68 7.13
N PRO A 209 13.89 -1.36 7.31
CA PRO A 209 13.84 -0.71 8.62
C PRO A 209 12.40 -0.54 9.11
N VAL A 210 11.68 -1.65 9.28
CA VAL A 210 10.27 -1.68 9.64
C VAL A 210 10.04 -2.11 11.09
N SER A 211 8.91 -1.69 11.65
CA SER A 211 8.56 -1.95 13.04
C SER A 211 7.84 -3.29 13.27
N ALA A 212 7.33 -3.92 12.20
CA ALA A 212 6.54 -5.15 12.28
C ALA A 212 6.69 -6.05 11.04
N PRO A 213 6.38 -7.36 11.14
CA PRO A 213 6.38 -8.28 10.01
C PRO A 213 5.04 -8.20 9.28
N PHE A 214 4.85 -7.17 8.46
CA PHE A 214 3.61 -6.96 7.73
C PHE A 214 3.34 -8.07 6.71
N HIS A 215 2.05 -8.28 6.38
CA HIS A 215 1.60 -9.22 5.34
C HIS A 215 2.09 -10.67 5.53
N CYS A 216 2.16 -11.12 6.79
CA CYS A 216 2.35 -12.52 7.13
C CYS A 216 1.41 -12.96 8.26
N SER A 217 1.39 -14.26 8.53
CA SER A 217 0.54 -14.89 9.54
C SER A 217 0.76 -14.37 10.97
N LEU A 218 1.90 -13.74 11.28
CA LEU A 218 2.12 -13.06 12.58
C LEU A 218 1.20 -11.84 12.77
N MET A 219 0.62 -11.30 11.70
CA MET A 219 -0.32 -10.18 11.76
C MET A 219 -1.76 -10.60 12.07
N GLN A 220 -2.03 -11.85 12.41
CA GLN A 220 -3.38 -12.31 12.76
C GLN A 220 -4.07 -11.44 13.83
N PRO A 221 -3.41 -11.02 14.93
CA PRO A 221 -4.04 -10.12 15.91
C PRO A 221 -4.48 -8.79 15.30
N ALA A 222 -3.74 -8.26 14.32
CA ALA A 222 -4.12 -7.04 13.61
C ALA A 222 -5.29 -7.29 12.66
N ALA A 223 -5.33 -8.44 11.98
CA ALA A 223 -6.46 -8.84 11.14
C ALA A 223 -7.75 -8.99 11.98
N ASP A 224 -7.66 -9.57 13.18
CA ASP A 224 -8.80 -9.71 14.09
C ASP A 224 -9.32 -8.34 14.56
N ALA A 225 -8.42 -7.41 14.90
CA ALA A 225 -8.80 -6.04 15.25
C ALA A 225 -9.49 -5.32 14.09
N MET A 226 -8.97 -5.48 12.87
CA MET A 226 -9.60 -4.93 11.66
C MET A 226 -10.96 -5.55 11.38
N LYS A 227 -11.10 -6.87 11.56
CA LYS A 227 -12.37 -7.57 11.38
C LYS A 227 -13.46 -7.03 12.29
N GLU A 228 -13.13 -6.72 13.53
CA GLU A 228 -14.09 -6.11 14.45
C GLU A 228 -14.48 -4.69 14.02
N ALA A 229 -13.50 -3.85 13.69
CA ALA A 229 -13.77 -2.47 13.27
C ALA A 229 -14.54 -2.37 11.95
N LEU A 230 -14.30 -3.29 11.01
CA LEU A 230 -14.96 -3.30 9.71
C LEU A 230 -16.46 -3.65 9.78
N LYS A 231 -16.97 -4.16 10.90
CA LYS A 231 -18.41 -4.45 11.09
C LYS A 231 -19.27 -3.19 11.09
N ASP A 232 -18.70 -2.08 11.55
CA ASP A 232 -19.42 -0.81 11.70
C ASP A 232 -19.31 0.06 10.43
N ILE A 233 -18.65 -0.44 9.38
CA ILE A 233 -18.36 0.31 8.17
C ILE A 233 -19.40 0.01 7.11
N LYS A 234 -20.01 1.06 6.59
CA LYS A 234 -20.89 0.97 5.45
C LYS A 234 -20.08 0.97 4.16
N PHE A 235 -20.10 -0.16 3.45
CA PHE A 235 -19.54 -0.25 2.12
C PHE A 235 -20.61 0.03 1.06
N GLU A 236 -20.23 0.84 0.07
CA GLU A 236 -21.01 1.09 -1.14
C GLU A 236 -20.35 0.41 -2.34
N LYS A 237 -21.09 0.26 -3.43
CA LYS A 237 -20.51 -0.23 -4.68
C LYS A 237 -19.49 0.79 -5.23
N PRO A 238 -18.23 0.39 -5.48
CA PRO A 238 -17.27 1.24 -6.18
C PRO A 238 -17.82 1.74 -7.52
N ILE A 239 -17.62 3.02 -7.83
CA ILE A 239 -18.07 3.61 -9.12
C ILE A 239 -17.28 3.09 -10.33
N ILE A 240 -16.07 2.58 -10.09
CA ILE A 240 -15.24 1.82 -11.02
C ILE A 240 -14.62 0.64 -10.27
N ASP A 241 -14.18 -0.39 -10.99
CA ASP A 241 -13.71 -1.63 -10.38
C ASP A 241 -12.44 -1.41 -9.54
N VAL A 242 -12.42 -1.94 -8.32
CA VAL A 242 -11.25 -1.91 -7.43
C VAL A 242 -10.54 -3.26 -7.49
N ILE A 243 -9.23 -3.28 -7.76
CA ILE A 243 -8.43 -4.51 -7.78
C ILE A 243 -7.95 -4.83 -6.36
N SER A 244 -8.32 -6.00 -5.84
CA SER A 244 -7.89 -6.43 -4.52
C SER A 244 -6.45 -6.92 -4.51
N ASN A 245 -5.70 -6.55 -3.47
CA ASN A 245 -4.33 -7.05 -3.27
C ASN A 245 -4.26 -8.55 -2.99
N VAL A 246 -5.34 -9.15 -2.49
CA VAL A 246 -5.37 -10.58 -2.13
C VAL A 246 -5.62 -11.46 -3.35
N THR A 247 -6.56 -11.07 -4.21
CA THR A 247 -6.99 -11.87 -5.36
C THR A 247 -6.35 -11.44 -6.68
N ALA A 248 -5.76 -10.24 -6.74
CA ALA A 248 -5.28 -9.59 -7.95
C ALA A 248 -6.37 -9.47 -9.04
N LYS A 249 -7.64 -9.36 -8.62
CA LYS A 249 -8.82 -9.27 -9.48
C LYS A 249 -9.79 -8.21 -8.97
N PRO A 250 -10.74 -7.76 -9.82
CA PRO A 250 -11.80 -6.83 -9.40
C PRO A 250 -12.61 -7.40 -8.23
N ILE A 251 -12.93 -6.55 -7.27
CA ILE A 251 -13.88 -6.87 -6.21
C ILE A 251 -15.29 -6.80 -6.83
N THR A 252 -15.87 -7.97 -7.10
CA THR A 252 -17.15 -8.07 -7.83
C THR A 252 -18.39 -7.81 -6.98
N LYS A 253 -18.25 -7.86 -5.65
CA LYS A 253 -19.34 -7.81 -4.68
C LYS A 253 -18.96 -6.91 -3.50
N VAL A 254 -19.90 -6.08 -3.07
CA VAL A 254 -19.68 -5.11 -1.98
C VAL A 254 -19.44 -5.85 -0.66
N GLU A 255 -20.16 -6.94 -0.45
CA GLU A 255 -20.05 -7.81 0.72
C GLU A 255 -18.67 -8.47 0.88
N ASP A 256 -17.90 -8.61 -0.21
CA ASP A 256 -16.57 -9.22 -0.17
C ASP A 256 -15.48 -8.22 0.27
N ILE A 257 -15.75 -6.90 0.22
CA ILE A 257 -14.74 -5.86 0.53
C ILE A 257 -14.18 -6.06 1.94
N SER A 258 -15.05 -6.24 2.94
CA SER A 258 -14.62 -6.40 4.34
C SER A 258 -13.73 -7.64 4.53
N ASP A 259 -14.11 -8.80 3.99
CA ASP A 259 -13.32 -10.03 4.09
C ASP A 259 -11.94 -9.86 3.42
N LEU A 260 -11.92 -9.25 2.23
CA LEU A 260 -10.68 -9.02 1.49
C LEU A 260 -9.74 -8.09 2.25
N LEU A 261 -10.25 -7.01 2.84
CA LEU A 261 -9.45 -6.08 3.66
C LEU A 261 -8.89 -6.73 4.93
N VAL A 262 -9.64 -7.64 5.57
CA VAL A 262 -9.14 -8.43 6.71
C VAL A 262 -8.02 -9.36 6.27
N ARG A 263 -8.24 -10.13 5.20
CA ARG A 263 -7.26 -11.07 4.65
C ARG A 263 -6.00 -10.36 4.15
N GLN A 264 -6.13 -9.15 3.64
CA GLN A 264 -5.01 -8.33 3.17
C GLN A 264 -3.94 -8.12 4.26
N VAL A 265 -4.32 -8.07 5.54
CA VAL A 265 -3.40 -7.82 6.65
C VAL A 265 -2.38 -8.94 6.84
N THR A 266 -2.77 -10.20 6.56
CA THR A 266 -1.93 -11.39 6.75
C THR A 266 -1.49 -12.04 5.45
N ASN A 267 -2.12 -11.71 4.33
CA ASN A 267 -1.81 -12.30 3.02
C ASN A 267 -0.86 -11.42 2.20
N THR A 268 -0.21 -12.07 1.24
CA THR A 268 0.65 -11.44 0.25
C THR A 268 -0.08 -10.34 -0.53
N VAL A 269 0.54 -9.18 -0.67
CA VAL A 269 0.15 -8.13 -1.62
C VAL A 269 0.57 -8.55 -3.03
N GLN A 270 -0.41 -8.95 -3.84
CA GLN A 270 -0.22 -9.47 -5.21
C GLN A 270 -0.09 -8.34 -6.25
N TRP A 271 0.80 -7.36 -6.02
CA TRP A 271 0.89 -6.16 -6.85
C TRP A 271 1.28 -6.46 -8.31
N HIS A 272 2.36 -7.21 -8.52
CA HIS A 272 2.81 -7.63 -9.85
C HIS A 272 1.71 -8.39 -10.60
N THR A 273 1.03 -9.33 -9.92
CA THR A 273 -0.10 -10.09 -10.48
C THR A 273 -1.28 -9.19 -10.84
N SER A 274 -1.54 -8.14 -10.04
CA SER A 274 -2.60 -7.17 -10.27
C SER A 274 -2.33 -6.33 -11.52
N ILE A 275 -1.09 -5.84 -11.68
CA ILE A 275 -0.67 -5.14 -12.89
C ILE A 275 -0.68 -6.07 -14.10
N GLY A 276 -0.19 -7.30 -13.96
CA GLY A 276 -0.24 -8.31 -15.04
C GLY A 276 -1.66 -8.62 -15.48
N TYR A 277 -2.62 -8.71 -14.56
CA TYR A 277 -4.04 -8.85 -14.90
C TYR A 277 -4.54 -7.65 -15.73
N LEU A 278 -4.30 -6.43 -15.23
CA LEU A 278 -4.73 -5.21 -15.91
C LEU A 278 -4.13 -5.09 -17.32
N ARG A 279 -2.84 -5.39 -17.46
CA ARG A 279 -2.11 -5.28 -18.72
C ARG A 279 -2.49 -6.38 -19.70
N ASP A 280 -2.37 -7.65 -19.29
CA ASP A 280 -2.44 -8.79 -20.20
C ASP A 280 -3.87 -9.28 -20.45
N GLN A 281 -4.81 -9.03 -19.53
CA GLN A 281 -6.21 -9.48 -19.66
C GLN A 281 -7.17 -8.33 -19.95
N GLU A 282 -6.91 -7.14 -19.39
CA GLU A 282 -7.78 -5.98 -19.54
C GLU A 282 -7.24 -4.91 -20.51
N ASN A 283 -6.06 -5.14 -21.09
CA ASN A 283 -5.41 -4.25 -22.05
C ASN A 283 -5.22 -2.80 -21.53
N VAL A 284 -4.86 -2.66 -20.25
CA VAL A 284 -4.57 -1.39 -19.60
C VAL A 284 -3.06 -1.12 -19.63
N HIS A 285 -2.66 -0.03 -20.29
CA HIS A 285 -1.26 0.38 -20.43
C HIS A 285 -0.98 1.81 -19.95
N ASP A 286 -2.02 2.52 -19.52
CA ASP A 286 -1.94 3.89 -19.05
C ASP A 286 -2.31 3.95 -17.58
N TYR A 287 -1.46 4.59 -16.77
CA TYR A 287 -1.59 4.61 -15.33
C TYR A 287 -1.44 6.03 -14.78
N ILE A 288 -2.35 6.41 -13.90
CA ILE A 288 -2.27 7.63 -13.09
C ILE A 288 -1.92 7.22 -11.66
N SER A 289 -0.79 7.70 -11.13
CA SER A 289 -0.37 7.49 -9.75
C SER A 289 -0.64 8.75 -8.94
N LEU A 290 -1.49 8.65 -7.91
CA LEU A 290 -1.86 9.74 -7.01
C LEU A 290 -1.31 9.48 -5.62
N GLY A 291 -0.77 10.52 -5.00
CA GLY A 291 -0.28 10.48 -3.62
C GLY A 291 1.13 11.03 -3.49
N PRO A 292 1.65 11.09 -2.27
CA PRO A 292 3.02 11.57 -2.03
C PRO A 292 4.02 10.57 -2.62
N GLY A 293 5.19 11.02 -3.11
CA GLY A 293 6.23 10.13 -3.65
C GLY A 293 5.92 9.44 -4.99
N LYS A 294 6.90 8.68 -5.51
CA LYS A 294 6.86 8.08 -6.87
C LYS A 294 7.19 6.58 -6.91
N VAL A 295 7.12 5.90 -5.77
CA VAL A 295 7.56 4.49 -5.62
C VAL A 295 6.87 3.56 -6.63
N LEU A 296 5.54 3.48 -6.61
CA LEU A 296 4.78 2.60 -7.50
C LEU A 296 4.99 2.93 -8.97
N ALA A 297 5.06 4.23 -9.30
CA ALA A 297 5.32 4.68 -10.65
C ALA A 297 6.72 4.29 -11.14
N ASN A 298 7.74 4.37 -10.28
CA ASN A 298 9.11 3.98 -10.62
C ASN A 298 9.24 2.45 -10.78
N LEU A 299 8.59 1.69 -9.89
CA LEU A 299 8.52 0.24 -9.99
C LEU A 299 7.87 -0.19 -11.31
N LEU A 300 6.75 0.45 -11.67
CA LEU A 300 6.02 0.18 -12.89
C LEU A 300 6.83 0.53 -14.14
N ARG A 301 7.46 1.72 -14.20
CA ARG A 301 8.33 2.11 -15.33
C ARG A 301 9.52 1.17 -15.52
N LYS A 302 10.03 0.59 -14.44
CA LYS A 302 11.13 -0.37 -14.51
C LYS A 302 10.66 -1.74 -15.00
N GLU A 303 9.47 -2.19 -14.59
CA GLU A 303 8.88 -3.46 -15.02
C GLU A 303 8.34 -3.41 -16.46
N TYR A 304 7.60 -2.35 -16.79
CA TYR A 304 6.94 -2.14 -18.09
C TYR A 304 7.34 -0.76 -18.65
N PRO A 305 8.54 -0.63 -19.25
CA PRO A 305 9.07 0.66 -19.69
C PRO A 305 8.33 1.31 -20.87
N LEU A 306 7.43 0.58 -21.53
CA LEU A 306 6.62 1.08 -22.64
C LEU A 306 5.23 1.57 -22.19
N ASP A 307 4.81 1.26 -20.96
CA ASP A 307 3.53 1.69 -20.43
C ASP A 307 3.60 3.18 -20.03
N PHE A 308 2.50 3.91 -20.21
CA PHE A 308 2.42 5.31 -19.84
C PHE A 308 2.12 5.45 -18.35
N VAL A 309 2.94 6.23 -17.63
CA VAL A 309 2.78 6.43 -16.19
C VAL A 309 2.86 7.91 -15.86
N LYS A 310 1.71 8.50 -15.52
CA LYS A 310 1.59 9.88 -15.06
C LYS A 310 1.52 9.93 -13.53
N THR A 311 2.37 10.74 -12.91
CA THR A 311 2.40 10.93 -11.45
C THR A 311 1.84 12.28 -11.07
N VAL A 312 1.03 12.34 -10.01
CA VAL A 312 0.58 13.58 -9.38
C VAL A 312 0.97 13.53 -7.91
N THR A 313 1.95 14.35 -7.57
CA THR A 313 2.63 14.34 -6.26
C THR A 313 2.67 15.71 -5.60
N THR A 314 2.38 16.78 -6.35
CA THR A 314 2.39 18.18 -5.88
C THR A 314 1.25 18.99 -6.49
N ALA A 315 1.00 20.18 -5.96
CA ALA A 315 0.13 21.19 -6.57
C ALA A 315 0.62 21.61 -7.96
N GLU A 316 1.93 21.64 -8.21
CA GLU A 316 2.49 21.95 -9.54
C GLU A 316 2.12 20.88 -10.57
N ASP A 317 2.19 19.59 -10.22
CA ASP A 317 1.77 18.49 -11.10
C ASP A 317 0.28 18.64 -11.49
N ILE A 318 -0.55 19.08 -10.54
CA ILE A 318 -1.97 19.39 -10.80
C ILE A 318 -2.11 20.63 -11.68
N GLN A 319 -1.27 21.64 -11.52
CA GLN A 319 -1.32 22.82 -12.38
C GLN A 319 -1.01 22.51 -13.84
N GLN A 320 -0.07 21.59 -14.05
CA GLN A 320 0.35 21.11 -15.36
C GLN A 320 -0.54 19.96 -15.88
N TRP A 321 -1.64 19.64 -15.18
CA TRP A 321 -2.50 18.53 -15.55
C TRP A 321 -3.20 18.77 -16.90
N ALA A 322 -2.81 17.98 -17.90
CA ALA A 322 -3.55 17.72 -19.12
C ALA A 322 -3.69 16.20 -19.33
N LEU A 323 -4.91 15.72 -19.53
CA LEU A 323 -5.17 14.32 -19.89
C LEU A 323 -4.63 14.01 -21.29
#